data_AF-A0A9P6ZWL3-F1
#
_entry.id   AF-A0A9P6ZWL3-F1
#
_cell.length_a   1.000
_cell.length_b   1.000
_cell.length_c   1.000
_cell.angle_alpha   90.00
_cell.angle_beta   90.00
_cell.angle_gamma   90.00
#
_symmetry.space_group_name_H-M   'P 1'
#
loop_
_entity.id
_entity.type
_entity.pdbx_description
1 polymer ?
#
loop_
_entity_poly.entity_id
_entity_poly.type
_entity_poly.pdbx_seq_one_letter_code
_entity_poly.pdbx_strand_id
1 'polypeptide(L)'
;MDNASNCDSTADHLQRLIPSFRGQTSRSRCFPHTVNLIAKVAKRGRKRRRTNALDDPNSTGGPEHIITLEDGNENDELTPLEQELLDEEVNGLPQAEDESSGNSHEVEVEVDEAKEAHDREVVKSVHDKAIQTARNANITMSKSQELEALGLFPKVAGLARKLHDNTALQEVFEKTVIYLRGEDTHKRRLDRRVPTRWNSDFACLSAHLDFKDEVKLFTDQNKLPDYALTAAQWKLAEHLVPVLELFNELTNLFSKANVPLIYEVIPMLEKLEHALDRIYNAEDEPPVVRIATQAALQVVGKYYALTDDNEVYRIAIIMCPDKKLEWFEKTQTGMRTTVWKPSGSHSNAGMSPTKHCPLC
;
A
#
# COMPACT_ATOMS: atom_id res chain seq x y z
N MET A 1 12.98 -6.39 17.20
CA MET A 1 14.16 -6.71 16.37
C MET A 1 13.59 -7.14 15.03
N ASP A 2 13.71 -6.30 13.99
CA ASP A 2 13.07 -6.52 12.68
C ASP A 2 13.43 -7.88 12.06
N ASN A 3 12.45 -8.65 11.57
CA ASN A 3 12.70 -9.91 10.87
C ASN A 3 13.50 -9.77 9.56
N ALA A 4 13.56 -8.60 8.90
CA ALA A 4 14.54 -8.39 7.83
C ALA A 4 15.97 -8.29 8.39
N SER A 5 16.14 -7.64 9.55
CA SER A 5 17.41 -7.65 10.31
C SER A 5 17.76 -9.03 10.91
N ASN A 6 16.78 -9.85 11.27
CA ASN A 6 17.01 -11.23 11.70
C ASN A 6 17.41 -12.11 10.51
N CYS A 7 16.79 -11.91 9.35
CA CYS A 7 17.21 -12.58 8.11
C CYS A 7 18.59 -12.10 7.65
N ASP A 8 18.95 -10.83 7.85
CA ASP A 8 20.29 -10.30 7.60
C ASP A 8 21.32 -10.91 8.55
N SER A 9 21.01 -10.92 9.84
CA SER A 9 21.85 -11.53 10.87
C SER A 9 22.04 -13.03 10.60
N THR A 10 20.98 -13.72 10.17
CA THR A 10 21.02 -15.14 9.79
C THR A 10 21.87 -15.33 8.54
N ALA A 11 21.69 -14.50 7.50
CA ALA A 11 22.49 -14.59 6.28
C ALA A 11 23.98 -14.35 6.54
N ASP A 12 24.30 -13.33 7.35
CA ASP A 12 25.66 -13.01 7.77
C ASP A 12 26.27 -14.13 8.62
N HIS A 13 25.47 -14.77 9.47
CA HIS A 13 25.92 -15.91 10.28
C HIS A 13 26.14 -17.15 9.41
N LEU A 14 25.22 -17.45 8.48
CA LEU A 14 25.33 -18.59 7.56
C LEU A 14 26.54 -18.47 6.65
N GLN A 15 26.91 -17.27 6.20
CA GLN A 15 28.13 -17.04 5.42
C GLN A 15 29.39 -17.46 6.17
N ARG A 16 29.43 -17.31 7.50
CA ARG A 16 30.55 -17.75 8.34
C ARG A 16 30.61 -19.26 8.50
N LEU A 17 29.45 -19.93 8.48
CA LEU A 17 29.34 -21.38 8.66
C LEU A 17 29.46 -22.16 7.34
N ILE A 18 29.03 -21.58 6.23
CA ILE A 18 28.93 -22.22 4.92
C ILE A 18 29.70 -21.37 3.90
N PRO A 19 30.94 -21.73 3.53
CA PRO A 19 31.79 -20.94 2.64
C PRO A 19 31.21 -20.65 1.25
N SER A 20 30.29 -21.50 0.78
CA SER A 20 29.59 -21.33 -0.51
C SER A 20 28.35 -20.43 -0.42
N PHE A 21 27.87 -20.11 0.78
CA PHE A 21 26.71 -19.24 0.98
C PHE A 21 27.17 -17.77 0.89
N ARG A 22 26.62 -17.00 -0.06
CA ARG A 22 27.10 -15.64 -0.37
C ARG A 22 26.52 -14.57 0.55
N GLY A 23 26.16 -14.92 1.78
CA GLY A 23 25.59 -13.99 2.76
C GLY A 23 24.30 -13.35 2.25
N GLN A 24 24.16 -12.03 2.42
CA GLN A 24 22.93 -11.31 2.09
C GLN A 24 22.56 -11.34 0.60
N THR A 25 23.50 -11.59 -0.31
CA THR A 25 23.18 -11.71 -1.75
C THR A 25 22.43 -13.01 -2.06
N SER A 26 22.58 -14.04 -1.20
CA SER A 26 21.81 -15.28 -1.32
C SER A 26 20.39 -15.17 -0.73
N ARG A 27 20.02 -14.03 -0.14
CA ARG A 27 18.70 -13.82 0.47
C ARG A 27 17.64 -13.56 -0.59
N SER A 28 16.59 -14.37 -0.61
CA SER A 28 15.37 -14.04 -1.36
C SER A 28 14.51 -13.06 -0.56
N ARG A 29 13.87 -12.13 -1.26
CA ARG A 29 12.86 -11.24 -0.70
C ARG A 29 11.50 -11.92 -0.77
N CYS A 30 10.75 -11.86 0.33
CA CYS A 30 9.37 -12.36 0.37
C CYS A 30 8.48 -11.44 -0.49
N PHE A 31 8.07 -11.92 -1.65
CA PHE A 31 7.27 -11.14 -2.59
C PHE A 31 5.89 -10.70 -2.01
N PRO A 32 5.14 -11.55 -1.27
CA PRO A 32 3.96 -11.09 -0.54
C PRO A 32 4.22 -9.91 0.40
N HIS A 33 5.37 -9.90 1.10
CA HIS A 33 5.74 -8.79 1.97
C HIS A 33 6.03 -7.51 1.16
N THR A 34 6.69 -7.64 0.00
CA THR A 34 6.87 -6.53 -0.95
C THR A 34 5.54 -5.94 -1.41
N VAL A 35 4.59 -6.79 -1.85
CA VAL A 35 3.26 -6.33 -2.29
C VAL A 35 2.51 -5.64 -1.14
N ASN A 36 2.58 -6.18 0.07
CA ASN A 36 2.02 -5.53 1.25
C ASN A 36 2.64 -4.16 1.54
N LEU A 37 3.96 -4.00 1.39
CA LEU A 37 4.61 -2.70 1.53
C LEU A 37 4.14 -1.71 0.44
N ILE A 38 4.05 -2.17 -0.81
CA ILE A 38 3.56 -1.35 -1.92
C ILE A 38 2.14 -0.85 -1.62
N ALA A 39 1.23 -1.74 -1.20
CA ALA A 39 -0.14 -1.38 -0.84
C ALA A 39 -0.20 -0.42 0.36
N LYS A 40 0.60 -0.65 1.41
CA LYS A 40 0.68 0.26 2.56
C LYS A 40 1.17 1.66 2.17
N VAL A 41 2.11 1.75 1.23
CA VAL A 41 2.60 3.03 0.68
C VAL A 41 1.53 3.76 -0.10
N ALA A 42 0.80 3.05 -0.97
CA ALA A 42 -0.27 3.65 -1.77
C ALA A 42 -1.45 4.15 -0.90
N LYS A 43 -1.70 3.53 0.26
CA LYS A 43 -2.80 3.89 1.15
C LYS A 43 -2.52 5.05 2.11
N ARG A 44 -1.26 5.37 2.39
CA ARG A 44 -0.93 6.28 3.49
C ARG A 44 -1.22 7.74 3.10
N GLY A 45 -2.08 8.41 3.85
CA GLY A 45 -2.14 9.87 3.84
C GLY A 45 -1.26 10.50 4.95
N ARG A 46 -0.99 11.80 4.83
CA ARG A 46 -0.01 12.49 5.68
C ARG A 46 -0.59 12.76 7.07
N LYS A 47 0.19 12.44 8.13
CA LYS A 47 -0.16 12.80 9.52
C LYS A 47 -0.06 14.30 9.71
N ARG A 48 -1.08 14.93 10.32
CA ARG A 48 -0.97 16.28 10.88
C ARG A 48 -0.10 16.21 12.15
N ARG A 49 0.98 17.00 12.25
CA ARG A 49 1.70 17.16 13.53
C ARG A 49 0.76 17.91 14.48
N ARG A 50 0.42 17.30 15.62
CA ARG A 50 -0.14 18.06 16.75
C ARG A 50 0.96 19.00 17.24
N THR A 51 0.79 20.31 17.05
CA THR A 51 1.42 21.29 17.94
C THR A 51 0.69 21.17 19.27
N ASN A 52 1.19 20.33 20.17
CA ASN A 52 0.81 20.46 21.56
C ASN A 52 1.40 21.78 22.03
N ALA A 53 0.60 22.85 22.02
CA ALA A 53 0.88 24.03 22.81
C ALA A 53 0.73 23.62 24.28
N LEU A 54 1.81 23.07 24.85
CA LEU A 54 2.03 23.12 26.27
C LEU A 54 2.81 24.42 26.48
N ASP A 55 2.16 25.40 27.09
CA ASP A 55 2.79 26.62 27.58
C ASP A 55 3.90 26.23 28.58
N ASP A 56 5.14 26.11 28.09
CA ASP A 56 6.33 26.07 28.92
C ASP A 56 6.99 27.47 28.87
N PRO A 57 6.85 28.29 29.93
CA PRO A 57 7.27 29.67 29.91
C PRO A 57 8.80 29.88 30.00
N ASN A 58 9.63 28.85 29.78
CA ASN A 58 11.07 28.98 30.08
C ASN A 58 12.07 28.43 29.05
N SER A 59 11.70 28.27 27.77
CA SER A 59 12.67 27.90 26.73
C SER A 59 13.14 29.09 25.89
N THR A 60 14.30 29.64 26.27
CA THR A 60 15.03 30.67 25.53
C THR A 60 15.65 30.12 24.24
N GLY A 61 15.00 30.43 23.10
CA GLY A 61 15.60 30.95 21.87
C GLY A 61 16.66 30.13 21.10
N GLY A 62 16.24 29.61 19.94
CA GLY A 62 17.06 29.49 18.72
C GLY A 62 16.15 29.67 17.49
N PRO A 63 16.51 30.47 16.46
CA PRO A 63 15.59 30.80 15.39
C PRO A 63 15.53 29.67 14.36
N GLU A 64 14.56 28.77 14.49
CA GLU A 64 14.18 27.91 13.36
C GLU A 64 13.26 28.72 12.43
N HIS A 65 13.70 28.81 11.17
CA HIS A 65 13.04 29.52 10.08
C HIS A 65 11.60 29.01 9.91
N ILE A 66 10.64 29.76 10.45
CA ILE A 66 9.22 29.57 10.18
C ILE A 66 9.00 29.99 8.72
N ILE A 67 8.86 29.01 7.82
CA ILE A 67 8.24 29.26 6.53
C ILE A 67 6.73 29.25 6.78
N THR A 68 6.20 30.44 7.01
CA THR A 68 4.76 30.72 6.93
C THR A 68 4.31 30.50 5.49
N LEU A 69 3.51 29.46 5.25
CA LEU A 69 2.63 29.41 4.10
C LEU A 69 1.23 29.72 4.61
N GLU A 70 0.74 30.89 4.20
CA GLU A 70 -0.54 31.48 4.58
C GLU A 70 -1.74 30.72 3.99
N ASP A 71 -2.83 30.83 4.75
CA ASP A 71 -4.26 30.69 4.41
C ASP A 71 -4.81 29.33 3.98
N GLY A 72 -5.38 28.62 4.98
CA GLY A 72 -6.42 27.62 4.78
C GLY A 72 -7.62 27.98 5.66
N ASN A 73 -8.79 28.08 5.04
CA ASN A 73 -10.09 28.37 5.65
C ASN A 73 -10.37 27.48 6.88
N GLU A 74 -10.99 28.01 7.93
CA GLU A 74 -11.26 27.35 9.23
C GLU A 74 -12.22 26.12 9.15
N ASN A 75 -12.70 25.76 7.95
CA ASN A 75 -13.63 24.66 7.70
C ASN A 75 -13.00 23.41 7.05
N ASP A 76 -11.70 23.40 6.74
CA ASP A 76 -10.99 22.23 6.20
C ASP A 76 -10.37 21.40 7.35
N GLU A 77 -11.20 20.85 8.23
CA GLU A 77 -10.77 19.88 9.27
C GLU A 77 -11.55 18.57 9.17
N LEU A 78 -10.85 17.44 9.37
CA LEU A 78 -11.49 16.14 9.55
C LEU A 78 -12.42 16.20 10.77
N THR A 79 -13.56 15.53 10.69
CA THR A 79 -14.47 15.38 11.83
C THR A 79 -13.75 14.69 12.99
N PRO A 80 -14.15 14.93 14.26
CA PRO A 80 -13.54 14.26 15.41
C PRO A 80 -13.52 12.74 15.27
N LEU A 81 -14.58 12.16 14.69
CA LEU A 81 -14.66 10.71 14.46
C LEU A 81 -13.71 10.25 13.35
N GLU A 82 -13.63 10.97 12.22
CA GLU A 82 -12.64 10.66 11.18
C GLU A 82 -11.22 10.75 11.74
N GLN A 83 -10.93 11.76 12.55
CA GLN A 83 -9.62 11.95 13.17
C GLN A 83 -9.30 10.84 14.19
N GLU A 84 -10.27 10.45 15.03
CA GLU A 84 -10.13 9.34 15.98
C GLU A 84 -9.88 8.02 15.26
N LEU A 85 -10.68 7.71 14.23
CA LEU A 85 -10.53 6.51 13.41
C LEU A 85 -9.22 6.52 12.63
N LEU A 86 -8.75 7.67 12.14
CA LEU A 86 -7.43 7.82 11.52
C LEU A 86 -6.31 7.58 12.53
N ASP A 87 -6.42 8.10 13.74
CA ASP A 87 -5.41 7.92 14.77
C ASP A 87 -5.36 6.45 15.24
N GLU A 88 -6.50 5.75 15.29
CA GLU A 88 -6.56 4.28 15.48
C GLU A 88 -5.91 3.53 14.31
N GLU A 89 -6.12 3.97 13.07
CA GLU A 89 -5.51 3.36 11.88
C GLU A 89 -3.98 3.50 11.86
N VAL A 90 -3.46 4.63 12.33
CA VAL A 90 -2.02 4.94 12.29
C VAL A 90 -1.26 4.36 13.50
N ASN A 91 -1.90 4.31 14.68
CA ASN A 91 -1.24 3.89 15.91
C ASN A 91 -1.45 2.40 16.26
N GLY A 92 -2.33 1.69 15.54
CA GLY A 92 -2.63 0.28 15.77
C GLY A 92 -3.58 0.07 16.97
N LEU A 93 -4.53 -0.85 16.83
CA LEU A 93 -5.41 -1.26 17.93
C LEU A 93 -4.63 -2.11 18.97
N PRO A 94 -4.96 -2.00 20.27
CA PRO A 94 -4.61 -3.04 21.24
C PRO A 94 -5.26 -4.36 20.80
N GLN A 95 -4.50 -5.45 20.82
CA GLN A 95 -4.97 -6.79 20.48
C GLN A 95 -6.20 -7.14 21.33
N ALA A 96 -7.37 -7.22 20.68
CA ALA A 96 -8.48 -8.01 21.20
C ALA A 96 -8.31 -9.40 20.62
N GLU A 97 -8.00 -10.35 21.50
CA GLU A 97 -8.05 -11.79 21.22
C GLU A 97 -9.49 -12.13 20.78
N ASP A 98 -9.67 -12.69 19.58
CA ASP A 98 -10.97 -13.23 19.17
C ASP A 98 -10.75 -14.61 18.54
N GLU A 99 -11.14 -15.63 19.31
CA GLU A 99 -11.32 -17.00 18.87
C GLU A 99 -12.57 -17.07 17.97
N SER A 100 -12.42 -17.33 16.67
CA SER A 100 -13.48 -18.03 15.93
C SER A 100 -13.00 -18.70 14.64
N SER A 101 -12.79 -20.01 14.77
CA SER A 101 -13.08 -21.10 13.84
C SER A 101 -13.55 -20.75 12.42
N GLY A 102 -12.73 -21.10 11.43
CA GLY A 102 -13.10 -21.12 10.01
C GLY A 102 -11.97 -21.65 9.14
N ASN A 103 -11.80 -22.98 9.13
CA ASN A 103 -10.89 -23.82 8.33
C ASN A 103 -10.27 -23.21 7.04
N SER A 104 -9.25 -22.37 7.22
CA SER A 104 -8.05 -22.25 6.38
C SER A 104 -6.88 -22.44 7.33
N HIS A 105 -5.81 -23.13 6.90
CA HIS A 105 -4.60 -23.29 7.70
C HIS A 105 -3.89 -21.92 7.77
N GLU A 106 -4.44 -21.00 8.57
CA GLU A 106 -3.90 -19.67 8.80
C GLU A 106 -2.86 -19.77 9.90
N VAL A 107 -1.60 -19.62 9.52
CA VAL A 107 -0.52 -19.44 10.48
C VAL A 107 -0.72 -18.07 11.11
N GLU A 108 -1.04 -18.03 12.41
CA GLU A 108 -0.96 -16.82 13.22
C GLU A 108 0.50 -16.34 13.21
N VAL A 109 0.77 -15.28 12.43
CA VAL A 109 2.10 -14.67 12.40
C VAL A 109 2.13 -13.62 13.51
N GLU A 110 2.93 -13.87 14.56
CA GLU A 110 3.26 -12.86 15.56
C GLU A 110 3.76 -11.57 14.88
N VAL A 111 3.12 -10.45 15.22
CA VAL A 111 3.43 -9.14 14.67
C VAL A 111 4.60 -8.54 15.45
N ASP A 112 5.80 -8.55 14.86
CA ASP A 112 6.99 -7.90 15.44
C ASP A 112 6.85 -6.37 15.36
N GLU A 113 6.66 -5.72 16.51
CA GLU A 113 6.50 -4.27 16.65
C GLU A 113 7.65 -3.47 16.01
N ALA A 114 8.88 -4.01 16.03
CA ALA A 114 10.04 -3.35 15.46
C ALA A 114 10.01 -3.38 13.93
N LYS A 115 9.55 -4.49 13.34
CA LYS A 115 9.31 -4.61 11.89
C LYS A 115 8.26 -3.60 11.43
N GLU A 116 7.16 -3.48 12.18
CA GLU A 116 6.13 -2.50 11.83
C GLU A 116 6.64 -1.05 11.92
N ALA A 117 7.46 -0.73 12.92
CA ALA A 117 8.06 0.59 13.04
C ALA A 117 8.99 0.92 11.85
N HIS A 118 9.79 -0.05 11.41
CA HIS A 118 10.65 0.10 10.23
C HIS A 118 9.82 0.25 8.95
N ASP A 119 8.84 -0.62 8.72
CA ASP A 119 7.91 -0.54 7.60
C ASP A 119 7.24 0.84 7.55
N ARG A 120 6.80 1.37 8.69
CA ARG A 120 6.21 2.71 8.81
C ARG A 120 7.17 3.81 8.38
N GLU A 121 8.45 3.74 8.72
CA GLU A 121 9.43 4.77 8.33
C GLU A 121 9.79 4.67 6.83
N VAL A 122 9.97 3.46 6.31
CA VAL A 122 10.18 3.23 4.87
C VAL A 122 9.00 3.78 4.08
N VAL A 123 7.78 3.48 4.51
CA VAL A 123 6.55 3.96 3.88
C VAL A 123 6.52 5.49 3.85
N LYS A 124 6.87 6.13 4.97
CA LYS A 124 6.90 7.59 5.08
C LYS A 124 7.91 8.21 4.13
N SER A 125 9.16 7.71 4.13
CA SER A 125 10.21 8.21 3.25
C SER A 125 9.86 8.07 1.78
N VAL A 126 9.21 6.97 1.38
CA VAL A 126 8.81 6.75 -0.01
C VAL A 126 7.69 7.70 -0.40
N HIS A 127 6.69 7.87 0.47
CA HIS A 127 5.58 8.78 0.23
C HIS A 127 6.05 10.24 0.05
N ASP A 128 6.97 10.72 0.90
CA ASP A 128 7.52 12.08 0.77
C ASP A 128 8.28 12.28 -0.55
N LYS A 129 9.05 11.26 -0.99
CA LYS A 129 9.71 11.28 -2.29
C LYS A 129 8.72 11.27 -3.45
N ALA A 130 7.65 10.49 -3.35
CA ALA A 130 6.61 10.41 -4.37
C ALA A 130 5.88 11.74 -4.56
N ILE A 131 5.53 12.43 -3.48
CA ILE A 131 4.98 13.79 -3.53
C ILE A 131 5.95 14.72 -4.25
N GLN A 132 7.24 14.66 -3.93
CA GLN A 132 8.23 15.52 -4.60
C GLN A 132 8.33 15.22 -6.10
N THR A 133 8.31 13.94 -6.49
CA THR A 133 8.29 13.55 -7.91
C THR A 133 7.03 14.05 -8.61
N ALA A 134 5.86 13.88 -7.99
CA ALA A 134 4.59 14.34 -8.53
C ALA A 134 4.56 15.87 -8.70
N ARG A 135 5.06 16.63 -7.72
CA ARG A 135 5.20 18.09 -7.79
C ARG A 135 6.07 18.54 -8.96
N ASN A 136 7.19 17.86 -9.19
CA ASN A 136 8.06 18.16 -10.33
C ASN A 136 7.37 17.88 -11.68
N ALA A 137 6.34 17.02 -11.70
CA ALA A 137 5.50 16.73 -12.85
C ALA A 137 4.20 17.58 -12.90
N ASN A 138 4.09 18.64 -12.10
CA ASN A 138 2.90 19.49 -11.96
C ASN A 138 1.63 18.74 -11.48
N ILE A 139 1.79 17.60 -10.81
CA ILE A 139 0.71 16.87 -10.15
C ILE A 139 0.69 17.32 -8.69
N THR A 140 -0.29 18.15 -8.34
CA THR A 140 -0.46 18.67 -6.98
C THR A 140 -1.88 18.44 -6.49
N MET A 141 -2.02 18.25 -5.18
CA MET A 141 -3.30 18.08 -4.51
C MET A 141 -3.50 19.23 -3.51
N SER A 142 -4.70 19.79 -3.45
CA SER A 142 -5.05 20.80 -2.45
C SER A 142 -5.18 20.17 -1.07
N LYS A 143 -5.07 20.98 -0.01
CA LYS A 143 -5.25 20.50 1.38
C LYS A 143 -6.64 19.89 1.60
N SER A 144 -7.67 20.48 1.00
CA SER A 144 -9.06 19.98 1.09
C SER A 144 -9.20 18.61 0.41
N GLN A 145 -8.60 18.42 -0.78
CA GLN A 145 -8.55 17.11 -1.45
C GLN A 145 -7.78 16.06 -0.65
N GLU A 146 -6.68 16.46 0.01
CA GLU A 146 -5.91 15.59 0.89
C GLU A 146 -6.74 15.09 2.08
N LEU A 147 -7.47 16.00 2.73
CA LEU A 147 -8.34 15.67 3.86
C LEU A 147 -9.53 14.80 3.43
N GLU A 148 -10.13 15.10 2.29
CA GLU A 148 -11.24 14.30 1.76
C GLU A 148 -10.81 12.86 1.46
N ALA A 149 -9.62 12.68 0.89
CA ALA A 149 -9.04 11.35 0.65
C ALA A 149 -8.67 10.63 1.95
N LEU A 150 -8.09 11.36 2.92
CA LEU A 150 -7.78 10.83 4.25
C LEU A 150 -9.03 10.32 4.97
N GLY A 151 -10.17 11.00 4.84
CA GLY A 151 -11.43 10.59 5.49
C GLY A 151 -12.09 9.33 4.92
N LEU A 152 -11.66 8.82 3.76
CA LEU A 152 -12.33 7.72 3.07
C LEU A 152 -12.26 6.39 3.85
N PHE A 153 -11.06 5.86 4.08
CA PHE A 153 -10.87 4.59 4.80
C PHE A 153 -11.45 4.60 6.22
N PRO A 154 -11.28 5.67 7.02
CA PRO A 154 -11.92 5.80 8.33
C PRO A 154 -13.43 5.60 8.29
N LYS A 155 -14.15 6.27 7.39
CA LYS A 155 -15.61 6.13 7.28
C LYS A 155 -16.03 4.72 6.90
N VAL A 156 -15.36 4.17 5.90
CA VAL A 156 -15.58 2.81 5.38
C VAL A 156 -15.35 1.78 6.49
N ALA A 157 -14.19 1.85 7.15
CA ALA A 157 -13.84 0.99 8.27
C ALA A 157 -14.79 1.15 9.45
N GLY A 158 -15.13 2.39 9.80
CA GLY A 158 -15.99 2.76 10.92
C GLY A 158 -17.40 2.23 10.74
N LEU A 159 -17.98 2.34 9.53
CA LEU A 159 -19.32 1.84 9.25
C LEU A 159 -19.36 0.32 9.33
N ALA A 160 -18.41 -0.37 8.66
CA ALA A 160 -18.32 -1.83 8.75
C ALA A 160 -18.20 -2.30 10.20
N ARG A 161 -17.28 -1.69 10.98
CA ARG A 161 -17.11 -2.01 12.39
C ARG A 161 -18.40 -1.82 13.18
N LYS A 162 -19.06 -0.67 13.02
CA LYS A 162 -20.32 -0.35 13.73
C LYS A 162 -21.43 -1.34 13.43
N LEU A 163 -21.52 -1.83 12.19
CA LEU A 163 -22.48 -2.87 11.82
C LEU A 163 -22.10 -4.22 12.45
N HIS A 164 -20.85 -4.65 12.35
CA HIS A 164 -20.40 -5.92 12.94
C HIS A 164 -20.56 -5.97 14.46
N ASP A 165 -20.28 -4.87 15.16
CA ASP A 165 -20.33 -4.81 16.62
C ASP A 165 -21.76 -4.64 17.17
N ASN A 166 -22.74 -4.30 16.32
CA ASN A 166 -24.12 -4.09 16.72
C ASN A 166 -25.09 -4.94 15.89
N THR A 167 -25.47 -6.10 16.44
CA THR A 167 -26.36 -7.06 15.77
C THR A 167 -27.71 -6.46 15.35
N ALA A 168 -28.32 -5.62 16.18
CA ALA A 168 -29.60 -5.01 15.85
C ALA A 168 -29.47 -4.06 14.64
N LEU A 169 -28.39 -3.29 14.59
CA LEU A 169 -28.11 -2.39 13.48
C LEU A 169 -27.72 -3.16 12.20
N GLN A 170 -26.99 -4.27 12.35
CA GLN A 170 -26.68 -5.21 11.26
C GLN A 170 -27.94 -5.81 10.65
N GLU A 171 -28.92 -6.23 11.46
CA GLU A 171 -30.20 -6.75 10.95
C GLU A 171 -30.98 -5.71 10.15
N VAL A 172 -30.94 -4.43 10.57
CA VAL A 172 -31.56 -3.34 9.81
C VAL A 172 -30.85 -3.17 8.45
N PHE A 173 -29.51 -3.21 8.43
CA PHE A 173 -28.75 -3.14 7.18
C PHE A 173 -29.07 -4.31 6.25
N GLU A 174 -29.11 -5.55 6.77
CA GLU A 174 -29.48 -6.73 5.98
C GLU A 174 -30.89 -6.62 5.38
N LYS A 175 -31.85 -6.05 6.14
CA LYS A 175 -33.20 -5.77 5.63
C LYS A 175 -33.17 -4.72 4.51
N THR A 176 -32.36 -3.67 4.64
CA THR A 176 -32.15 -2.69 3.55
C THR A 176 -31.56 -3.36 2.31
N VAL A 177 -30.60 -4.26 2.47
CA VAL A 177 -30.01 -5.03 1.35
C VAL A 177 -31.06 -5.91 0.68
N ILE A 178 -31.84 -6.67 1.45
CA ILE A 178 -32.91 -7.52 0.91
C ILE A 178 -33.98 -6.68 0.20
N TYR A 179 -34.33 -5.52 0.76
CA TYR A 179 -35.29 -4.60 0.14
C TYR A 179 -34.84 -4.10 -1.23
N LEU A 180 -33.55 -3.79 -1.40
CA LEU A 180 -33.00 -3.26 -2.66
C LEU A 180 -32.60 -4.35 -3.66
N ARG A 181 -32.09 -5.50 -3.20
CA ARG A 181 -31.53 -6.57 -4.05
C ARG A 181 -32.42 -7.80 -4.22
N GLY A 182 -33.43 -7.95 -3.36
CA GLY A 182 -34.23 -9.18 -3.25
C GLY A 182 -33.63 -10.22 -2.29
N GLU A 183 -34.43 -11.25 -1.99
CA GLU A 183 -34.09 -12.27 -0.99
C GLU A 183 -32.94 -13.19 -1.42
N ASP A 184 -32.74 -13.43 -2.71
CA ASP A 184 -31.74 -14.38 -3.23
C ASP A 184 -30.28 -13.85 -3.16
N THR A 185 -30.06 -12.65 -2.61
CA THR A 185 -28.73 -12.05 -2.57
C THR A 185 -27.77 -12.80 -1.64
N HIS A 186 -26.60 -13.18 -2.18
CA HIS A 186 -25.59 -14.00 -1.50
C HIS A 186 -24.70 -13.22 -0.53
N LYS A 187 -24.49 -11.92 -0.75
CA LYS A 187 -23.72 -11.04 0.15
C LYS A 187 -24.68 -10.06 0.79
N ARG A 188 -24.71 -10.02 2.13
CA ARG A 188 -25.63 -9.17 2.91
C ARG A 188 -24.95 -8.29 3.95
N ARG A 189 -23.64 -8.44 4.12
CA ARG A 189 -22.83 -7.72 5.12
C ARG A 189 -21.65 -7.04 4.44
N LEU A 190 -21.24 -5.91 5.01
CA LEU A 190 -19.96 -5.28 4.68
C LEU A 190 -18.82 -6.15 5.20
N ASP A 191 -17.71 -6.21 4.47
CA ASP A 191 -16.54 -6.96 4.93
C ASP A 191 -15.87 -6.21 6.09
N ARG A 192 -15.45 -6.95 7.12
CA ARG A 192 -14.77 -6.37 8.29
C ARG A 192 -13.35 -5.99 7.93
N ARG A 193 -12.91 -4.82 8.40
CA ARG A 193 -11.51 -4.40 8.33
C ARG A 193 -10.68 -5.09 9.41
N VAL A 194 -9.53 -5.63 9.02
CA VAL A 194 -8.49 -6.19 9.90
C VAL A 194 -7.23 -5.32 9.76
N PRO A 195 -6.91 -4.45 10.74
CA PRO A 195 -5.84 -3.44 10.61
C PRO A 195 -4.47 -3.99 10.22
N THR A 196 -4.16 -5.23 10.63
CA THR A 196 -2.88 -5.89 10.38
C THR A 196 -2.76 -6.45 8.96
N ARG A 197 -3.86 -6.55 8.20
CA ARG A 197 -3.92 -7.16 6.87
C ARG A 197 -4.48 -6.18 5.83
N TRP A 198 -3.62 -5.68 4.95
CA TRP A 198 -4.01 -4.68 3.95
C TRP A 198 -5.12 -5.18 2.98
N ASN A 199 -5.17 -6.48 2.65
CA ASN A 199 -6.24 -7.06 1.82
C ASN A 199 -7.64 -6.83 2.41
N SER A 200 -7.76 -6.73 3.73
CA SER A 200 -9.06 -6.46 4.38
C SER A 200 -9.52 -5.02 4.15
N ASP A 201 -8.59 -4.07 3.95
CA ASP A 201 -8.93 -2.70 3.55
C ASP A 201 -9.54 -2.69 2.15
N PHE A 202 -8.94 -3.45 1.23
CA PHE A 202 -9.47 -3.63 -0.12
C PHE A 202 -10.86 -4.28 -0.09
N ALA A 203 -11.02 -5.40 0.61
CA ALA A 203 -12.30 -6.09 0.72
C ALA A 203 -13.39 -5.18 1.32
N CYS A 204 -13.05 -4.44 2.37
CA CYS A 204 -13.95 -3.49 3.01
C CYS A 204 -14.38 -2.37 2.06
N LEU A 205 -13.43 -1.73 1.35
CA LEU A 205 -13.74 -0.68 0.38
C LEU A 205 -14.54 -1.20 -0.83
N SER A 206 -14.15 -2.36 -1.36
CA SER A 206 -14.87 -3.03 -2.46
C SER A 206 -16.30 -3.35 -2.06
N ALA A 207 -16.52 -3.90 -0.85
CA ALA A 207 -17.87 -4.14 -0.35
C ALA A 207 -18.68 -2.85 -0.23
N HIS A 208 -18.07 -1.75 0.22
CA HIS A 208 -18.78 -0.46 0.30
C HIS A 208 -19.22 0.05 -1.06
N LEU A 209 -18.38 -0.09 -2.09
CA LEU A 209 -18.77 0.21 -3.47
C LEU A 209 -19.85 -0.72 -3.98
N ASP A 210 -19.74 -2.02 -3.71
CA ASP A 210 -20.75 -2.99 -4.10
C ASP A 210 -22.10 -2.60 -3.50
N PHE A 211 -22.13 -2.22 -2.23
CA PHE A 211 -23.33 -1.79 -1.48
C PHE A 211 -23.62 -0.28 -1.54
N LYS A 212 -23.23 0.41 -2.61
CA LYS A 212 -23.32 1.87 -2.69
C LYS A 212 -24.71 2.44 -2.40
N ASP A 213 -25.75 1.86 -2.98
CA ASP A 213 -27.12 2.36 -2.81
C ASP A 213 -27.69 2.00 -1.44
N GLU A 214 -27.37 0.80 -0.94
CA GLU A 214 -27.75 0.35 0.39
C GLU A 214 -27.08 1.20 1.47
N VAL A 215 -25.78 1.47 1.35
CA VAL A 215 -25.03 2.28 2.30
C VAL A 215 -25.56 3.72 2.34
N LYS A 216 -25.86 4.31 1.18
CA LYS A 216 -26.46 5.66 1.11
C LYS A 216 -27.83 5.70 1.79
N LEU A 217 -28.71 4.76 1.45
CA LEU A 217 -30.05 4.70 2.04
C LEU A 217 -29.99 4.45 3.55
N PHE A 218 -29.13 3.53 3.96
CA PHE A 218 -28.98 3.12 5.35
C PHE A 218 -28.42 4.25 6.23
N THR A 219 -27.37 4.94 5.77
CA THR A 219 -26.74 6.03 6.52
C THR A 219 -27.69 7.22 6.69
N ASP A 220 -28.51 7.52 5.67
CA ASP A 220 -29.56 8.54 5.72
C ASP A 220 -30.68 8.16 6.70
N GLN A 221 -31.27 6.97 6.56
CA GLN A 221 -32.40 6.52 7.38
C GLN A 221 -32.05 6.37 8.87
N ASN A 222 -30.83 5.92 9.17
CA ASN A 222 -30.39 5.68 10.54
C ASN A 222 -29.66 6.89 11.17
N LYS A 223 -29.65 8.05 10.47
CA LYS A 223 -29.02 9.29 10.94
C LYS A 223 -27.55 9.08 11.34
N LEU A 224 -26.78 8.50 10.43
CA LEU A 224 -25.35 8.19 10.60
C LEU A 224 -24.49 9.08 9.66
N PRO A 225 -24.54 10.42 9.78
CA PRO A 225 -23.88 11.33 8.85
C PRO A 225 -22.35 11.19 8.88
N ASP A 226 -21.77 10.86 10.02
CA ASP A 226 -20.32 10.73 10.18
C ASP A 226 -19.73 9.58 9.37
N TYR A 227 -20.56 8.59 9.01
CA TYR A 227 -20.16 7.44 8.19
C TYR A 227 -20.56 7.59 6.72
N ALA A 228 -21.28 8.66 6.37
CA ALA A 228 -21.71 8.91 5.00
C ALA A 228 -20.53 9.44 4.16
N LEU A 229 -20.24 8.74 3.06
CA LEU A 229 -19.25 9.19 2.09
C LEU A 229 -19.78 10.37 1.27
N THR A 230 -18.93 11.37 1.07
CA THR A 230 -19.22 12.49 0.16
C THR A 230 -19.29 11.99 -1.29
N ALA A 231 -19.85 12.82 -2.19
CA ALA A 231 -19.88 12.49 -3.61
C ALA A 231 -18.47 12.32 -4.20
N ALA A 232 -17.48 13.08 -3.72
CA ALA A 232 -16.10 12.96 -4.17
C ALA A 232 -15.38 11.75 -3.53
N GLN A 233 -15.70 11.37 -2.28
CA GLN A 233 -15.23 10.12 -1.68
C GLN A 233 -15.75 8.88 -2.41
N TRP A 234 -17.02 8.88 -2.85
CA TRP A 234 -17.56 7.80 -3.69
C TRP A 234 -16.81 7.68 -5.02
N LYS A 235 -16.57 8.80 -5.71
CA LYS A 235 -15.77 8.80 -6.95
C LYS A 235 -14.35 8.33 -6.69
N LEU A 236 -13.71 8.80 -5.63
CA LEU A 236 -12.37 8.37 -5.25
C LEU A 236 -12.30 6.85 -5.01
N ALA A 237 -13.30 6.28 -4.34
CA ALA A 237 -13.38 4.83 -4.14
C ALA A 237 -13.46 4.07 -5.48
N GLU A 238 -14.25 4.55 -6.46
CA GLU A 238 -14.35 3.96 -7.81
C GLU A 238 -13.00 3.93 -8.54
N HIS A 239 -12.16 4.93 -8.33
CA HIS A 239 -10.79 4.97 -8.85
C HIS A 239 -9.81 4.07 -8.07
N LEU A 240 -9.93 4.03 -6.73
CA LEU A 240 -9.00 3.28 -5.87
C LEU A 240 -9.19 1.76 -5.93
N VAL A 241 -10.42 1.27 -6.05
CA VAL A 241 -10.68 -0.18 -6.02
C VAL A 241 -9.92 -0.94 -7.13
N PRO A 242 -9.96 -0.51 -8.41
CA PRO A 242 -9.16 -1.15 -9.47
C PRO A 242 -7.65 -1.13 -9.20
N VAL A 243 -7.13 -0.05 -8.61
CA VAL A 243 -5.69 0.05 -8.27
C VAL A 243 -5.32 -0.94 -7.16
N LEU A 244 -6.17 -1.03 -6.12
CA LEU A 244 -5.96 -1.97 -5.01
C LEU A 244 -6.15 -3.43 -5.42
N GLU A 245 -7.01 -3.68 -6.39
CA GLU A 245 -7.23 -5.02 -6.97
C GLU A 245 -5.96 -5.60 -7.58
N LEU A 246 -5.14 -4.77 -8.27
CA LEU A 246 -3.84 -5.19 -8.81
C LEU A 246 -2.94 -5.82 -7.73
N PHE A 247 -2.88 -5.20 -6.55
CA PHE A 247 -2.09 -5.72 -5.44
C PHE A 247 -2.74 -6.97 -4.82
N ASN A 248 -4.08 -7.05 -4.82
CA ASN A 248 -4.83 -8.11 -4.16
C ASN A 248 -4.70 -9.40 -4.96
N GLU A 249 -4.82 -9.32 -6.29
CA GLU A 249 -4.57 -10.45 -7.20
C GLU A 249 -3.17 -11.03 -7.01
N LEU A 250 -2.15 -10.17 -6.96
CA LEU A 250 -0.77 -10.58 -6.73
C LEU A 250 -0.59 -11.22 -5.34
N THR A 251 -1.16 -10.62 -4.30
CA THR A 251 -1.07 -11.17 -2.95
C THR A 251 -1.73 -12.55 -2.88
N ASN A 252 -2.91 -12.71 -3.46
CA ASN A 252 -3.62 -13.99 -3.49
C ASN A 252 -2.87 -15.04 -4.30
N LEU A 253 -2.24 -14.65 -5.41
CA LEU A 253 -1.42 -15.56 -6.21
C LEU A 253 -0.22 -16.09 -5.41
N PHE A 254 0.55 -15.20 -4.79
CA PHE A 254 1.78 -15.56 -4.06
C PHE A 254 1.55 -16.06 -2.64
N SER A 255 0.31 -16.07 -2.15
CA SER A 255 -0.07 -16.69 -0.87
C SER A 255 -0.38 -18.19 -0.99
N LYS A 256 -0.33 -18.77 -2.21
CA LYS A 256 -0.56 -20.20 -2.44
C LYS A 256 0.62 -21.03 -1.91
N ALA A 257 0.39 -21.79 -0.83
CA ALA A 257 1.44 -22.56 -0.14
C ALA A 257 2.11 -23.65 -1.01
N ASN A 258 1.35 -24.26 -1.93
CA ASN A 258 1.79 -25.47 -2.66
C ASN A 258 2.21 -25.19 -4.11
N VAL A 259 2.48 -23.93 -4.48
CA VAL A 259 2.86 -23.56 -5.84
C VAL A 259 4.17 -22.76 -5.81
N PRO A 260 5.27 -23.27 -6.38
CA PRO A 260 6.55 -22.56 -6.37
C PRO A 260 6.51 -21.41 -7.37
N LEU A 261 6.32 -20.17 -6.92
CA LEU A 261 6.12 -19.00 -7.79
C LEU A 261 7.35 -18.09 -7.91
N ILE A 262 8.53 -18.54 -7.52
CA ILE A 262 9.75 -17.73 -7.55
C ILE A 262 10.11 -17.24 -8.97
N TYR A 263 9.79 -18.04 -9.99
CA TYR A 263 9.98 -17.68 -11.40
C TYR A 263 8.99 -16.61 -11.89
N GLU A 264 7.87 -16.39 -11.20
CA GLU A 264 6.88 -15.35 -11.55
C GLU A 264 7.21 -14.00 -10.89
N VAL A 265 8.14 -13.91 -9.95
CA VAL A 265 8.43 -12.67 -9.21
C VAL A 265 8.84 -11.52 -10.14
N ILE A 266 9.84 -11.72 -11.00
CA ILE A 266 10.28 -10.68 -11.95
C ILE A 266 9.17 -10.37 -12.97
N PRO A 267 8.56 -11.34 -13.67
CA PRO A 267 7.46 -11.07 -14.58
C PRO A 267 6.29 -10.29 -13.96
N MET A 268 5.95 -10.58 -12.70
CA MET A 268 4.84 -9.93 -12.02
C MET A 268 5.22 -8.52 -11.52
N LEU A 269 6.48 -8.28 -11.14
CA LEU A 269 6.97 -6.93 -10.88
C LEU A 269 6.90 -6.05 -12.13
N GLU A 270 7.31 -6.55 -13.30
CA GLU A 270 7.24 -5.80 -14.57
C GLU A 270 5.80 -5.49 -14.97
N LYS A 271 4.91 -6.49 -14.87
CA LYS A 271 3.48 -6.29 -15.13
C LYS A 271 2.88 -5.24 -14.20
N LEU A 272 3.23 -5.30 -12.91
CA LEU A 272 2.76 -4.33 -11.92
C LEU A 272 3.32 -2.94 -12.20
N GLU A 273 4.61 -2.82 -12.50
CA GLU A 273 5.25 -1.55 -12.88
C GLU A 273 4.53 -0.92 -14.08
N HIS A 274 4.30 -1.69 -15.14
CA HIS A 274 3.58 -1.19 -16.31
C HIS A 274 2.13 -0.81 -16.02
N ALA A 275 1.43 -1.54 -15.15
CA ALA A 275 0.07 -1.20 -14.77
C ALA A 275 0.02 0.12 -13.98
N LEU A 276 0.93 0.28 -13.01
CA LEU A 276 1.04 1.49 -12.21
C LEU A 276 1.51 2.68 -13.06
N ASP A 277 2.47 2.51 -13.97
CA ASP A 277 2.92 3.58 -14.85
C ASP A 277 1.80 4.10 -15.76
N ARG A 278 0.93 3.21 -16.27
CA ARG A 278 -0.28 3.63 -17.01
C ARG A 278 -1.21 4.49 -16.15
N ILE A 279 -1.46 4.08 -14.90
CA ILE A 279 -2.32 4.84 -13.97
C ILE A 279 -1.69 6.19 -13.61
N TYR A 280 -0.38 6.23 -13.37
CA TYR A 280 0.34 7.47 -13.05
C TYR A 280 0.27 8.50 -14.18
N ASN A 281 0.34 8.03 -15.43
CA ASN A 281 0.32 8.89 -16.61
C ASN A 281 -1.09 9.18 -17.14
N ALA A 282 -2.14 8.58 -16.56
CA ALA A 282 -3.53 8.85 -16.92
C ALA A 282 -3.95 10.25 -16.42
N GLU A 283 -4.38 11.13 -17.34
CA GLU A 283 -4.76 12.51 -17.01
C GLU A 283 -6.12 12.61 -16.33
N ASP A 284 -7.00 11.63 -16.56
CA ASP A 284 -8.32 11.49 -15.96
C ASP A 284 -8.28 10.94 -14.52
N GLU A 285 -7.12 10.45 -14.09
CA GLU A 285 -6.94 9.89 -12.77
C GLU A 285 -6.75 11.00 -11.70
N PRO A 286 -7.43 10.92 -10.54
CA PRO A 286 -7.32 11.92 -9.49
C PRO A 286 -5.86 12.11 -9.02
N PRO A 287 -5.43 13.35 -8.69
CA PRO A 287 -4.07 13.61 -8.23
C PRO A 287 -3.64 12.72 -7.06
N VAL A 288 -4.55 12.42 -6.13
CA VAL A 288 -4.26 11.53 -5.00
C VAL A 288 -3.89 10.12 -5.44
N VAL A 289 -4.60 9.56 -6.43
CA VAL A 289 -4.35 8.20 -6.93
C VAL A 289 -3.05 8.17 -7.72
N ARG A 290 -2.79 9.21 -8.53
CA ARG A 290 -1.51 9.35 -9.25
C ARG A 290 -0.33 9.44 -8.29
N ILE A 291 -0.44 10.23 -7.21
CA ILE A 291 0.60 10.34 -6.18
C ILE A 291 0.80 8.99 -5.45
N ALA A 292 -0.28 8.32 -5.07
CA ALA A 292 -0.22 6.99 -4.45
C ALA A 292 0.45 5.97 -5.37
N THR A 293 0.13 6.00 -6.66
CA THR A 293 0.70 5.15 -7.70
C THR A 293 2.19 5.43 -7.90
N GLN A 294 2.60 6.70 -7.89
CA GLN A 294 4.01 7.08 -7.92
C GLN A 294 4.78 6.55 -6.71
N ALA A 295 4.15 6.56 -5.54
CA ALA A 295 4.74 6.01 -4.33
C ALA A 295 4.89 4.48 -4.44
N ALA A 296 3.86 3.79 -4.97
CA ALA A 296 3.92 2.37 -5.28
C ALA A 296 5.06 2.03 -6.27
N LEU A 297 5.21 2.79 -7.36
CA LEU A 297 6.27 2.62 -8.36
C LEU A 297 7.67 2.73 -7.74
N GLN A 298 7.89 3.63 -6.79
CA GLN A 298 9.18 3.75 -6.10
C GLN A 298 9.52 2.49 -5.29
N VAL A 299 8.53 1.86 -4.66
CA VAL A 299 8.73 0.58 -3.96
C VAL A 299 8.97 -0.54 -4.97
N VAL A 300 8.17 -0.62 -6.04
CA VAL A 300 8.36 -1.62 -7.12
C VAL A 300 9.78 -1.54 -7.67
N GLY A 301 10.25 -0.37 -8.06
CA GLY A 301 11.61 -0.18 -8.59
C GLY A 301 12.70 -0.57 -7.59
N LYS A 302 12.53 -0.26 -6.31
CA LYS A 302 13.46 -0.70 -5.25
C LYS A 302 13.54 -2.22 -5.18
N TYR A 303 12.39 -2.91 -5.16
CA TYR A 303 12.37 -4.36 -5.04
C TYR A 303 12.76 -5.09 -6.32
N TYR A 304 12.47 -4.52 -7.48
CA TYR A 304 12.98 -5.00 -8.77
C TYR A 304 14.52 -5.00 -8.77
N ALA A 305 15.15 -3.90 -8.37
CA ALA A 305 16.60 -3.82 -8.26
C ALA A 305 17.18 -4.86 -7.29
N LEU A 306 16.50 -5.13 -6.17
CA LEU A 306 16.93 -6.17 -5.22
C LEU A 306 16.85 -7.60 -5.77
N THR A 307 16.14 -7.83 -6.89
CA THR A 307 16.17 -9.14 -7.56
C THR A 307 17.50 -9.39 -8.27
N ASP A 308 18.30 -8.35 -8.54
CA ASP A 308 19.63 -8.47 -9.14
C ASP A 308 20.66 -9.07 -8.19
N ASP A 309 20.48 -8.87 -6.89
CA ASP A 309 21.39 -9.39 -5.87
C ASP A 309 21.34 -10.91 -5.77
N ASN A 310 20.23 -11.54 -6.20
CA ASN A 310 19.99 -12.97 -6.05
C ASN A 310 19.68 -13.66 -7.38
N GLU A 311 20.65 -14.44 -7.86
CA GLU A 311 20.55 -15.21 -9.11
C GLU A 311 19.37 -16.20 -9.15
N VAL A 312 18.81 -16.59 -8.00
CA VAL A 312 17.71 -17.57 -7.91
C VAL A 312 16.50 -17.17 -8.75
N TYR A 313 16.18 -15.87 -8.83
CA TYR A 313 15.02 -15.40 -9.61
C TYR A 313 15.21 -15.66 -11.10
N ARG A 314 16.40 -15.35 -11.62
CA ARG A 314 16.75 -15.58 -13.03
C ARG A 314 16.91 -17.06 -13.35
N ILE A 315 17.59 -17.81 -12.48
CA ILE A 315 17.76 -19.26 -12.62
C ILE A 315 16.38 -19.93 -12.68
N ALA A 316 15.46 -19.57 -11.79
CA ALA A 316 14.11 -20.14 -11.79
C ALA A 316 13.34 -19.88 -13.08
N ILE A 317 13.46 -18.68 -13.67
CA ILE A 317 12.86 -18.37 -14.98
C ILE A 317 13.47 -19.24 -16.08
N ILE A 318 14.81 -19.38 -16.09
CA ILE A 318 15.52 -20.23 -17.07
C ILE A 318 15.10 -21.69 -16.96
N MET A 319 14.92 -22.18 -15.72
CA MET A 319 14.47 -23.55 -15.46
C MET A 319 12.98 -23.77 -15.79
N CYS A 320 12.21 -22.70 -15.98
CA CYS A 320 10.79 -22.77 -16.28
C CYS A 320 10.57 -23.16 -17.75
N PRO A 321 9.98 -24.33 -18.07
CA PRO A 321 9.95 -24.86 -19.43
C PRO A 321 9.24 -23.99 -20.48
N ASP A 322 8.26 -23.18 -20.05
CA ASP A 322 7.49 -22.23 -20.88
C ASP A 322 8.22 -20.89 -21.12
N LYS A 323 9.24 -20.55 -20.32
CA LYS A 323 9.96 -19.26 -20.40
C LYS A 323 11.38 -19.42 -20.93
N LYS A 324 12.22 -20.18 -20.21
CA LYS A 324 13.63 -20.42 -20.53
C LYS A 324 14.39 -19.10 -20.81
N LEU A 325 15.40 -19.14 -21.69
CA LEU A 325 16.14 -17.96 -22.15
C LEU A 325 15.30 -17.06 -23.07
N GLU A 326 14.32 -17.64 -23.78
CA GLU A 326 13.45 -16.92 -24.72
C GLU A 326 12.67 -15.79 -24.03
N TRP A 327 12.29 -15.96 -22.76
CA TRP A 327 11.65 -14.91 -21.97
C TRP A 327 12.53 -13.66 -21.88
N PHE A 328 13.83 -13.81 -21.61
CA PHE A 328 14.78 -12.70 -21.53
C PHE A 328 15.03 -12.05 -22.88
N GLU A 329 15.12 -12.83 -23.95
CA GLU A 329 15.30 -12.31 -25.31
C GLU A 329 14.12 -11.42 -25.72
N LYS A 330 12.88 -11.85 -25.41
CA LYS A 330 11.65 -11.10 -25.68
C LYS A 330 11.51 -9.84 -24.82
N THR A 331 11.87 -9.91 -23.53
CA THR A 331 11.81 -8.74 -22.64
C THR A 331 12.92 -7.73 -22.96
N GLN A 332 14.14 -8.18 -23.30
CA GLN A 332 15.23 -7.31 -23.74
C GLN A 332 14.97 -6.64 -25.10
N THR A 333 14.27 -7.30 -26.02
CA THR A 333 13.85 -6.68 -27.29
C THR A 333 12.69 -5.69 -27.13
N GLY A 334 11.95 -5.75 -26.00
CA GLY A 334 10.91 -4.79 -25.62
C GLY A 334 11.37 -3.62 -24.76
N MET A 335 12.48 -3.74 -24.01
CA MET A 335 13.05 -2.67 -23.18
C MET A 335 14.43 -2.23 -23.65
N ARG A 336 14.46 -1.04 -24.28
CA ARG A 336 15.67 -0.22 -24.36
C ARG A 336 16.06 0.25 -22.96
N THR A 337 17.27 -0.10 -22.52
CA THR A 337 18.22 0.82 -21.88
C THR A 337 17.66 1.79 -20.81
N THR A 338 16.96 1.29 -19.80
CA THR A 338 16.82 2.03 -18.54
C THR A 338 17.56 1.28 -17.46
N VAL A 339 18.89 1.50 -17.43
CA VAL A 339 19.58 1.54 -16.14
C VAL A 339 18.74 2.52 -15.31
N TRP A 340 18.07 2.00 -14.28
CA TRP A 340 17.39 2.82 -13.30
C TRP A 340 18.39 3.86 -12.79
N LYS A 341 18.23 5.11 -13.22
CA LYS A 341 18.92 6.25 -12.63
C LYS A 341 17.91 6.91 -11.70
N PRO A 342 18.16 6.98 -10.39
CA PRO A 342 17.34 7.78 -9.51
C PRO A 342 17.40 9.23 -10.02
N SER A 343 16.24 9.81 -10.29
CA SER A 343 16.09 11.20 -10.71
C SER A 343 16.63 12.11 -9.60
N GLY A 344 17.87 12.58 -9.77
CA GLY A 344 18.53 13.44 -8.79
C GLY A 344 20.06 13.57 -8.86
N SER A 345 20.77 12.91 -9.77
CA SER A 345 22.23 13.14 -9.93
C SER A 345 22.55 13.90 -11.22
N HIS A 346 22.63 15.23 -11.11
CA HIS A 346 23.45 16.01 -12.04
C HIS A 346 24.90 15.92 -11.57
N SER A 347 25.75 15.27 -12.36
CA SER A 347 27.17 15.63 -12.45
C SER A 347 27.74 15.15 -13.78
N ASN A 348 28.32 16.09 -14.51
CA ASN A 348 29.10 15.92 -15.73
C ASN A 348 30.22 14.89 -15.56
N ALA A 349 30.35 13.99 -16.53
CA ALA A 349 31.66 13.56 -17.05
C ALA A 349 31.43 12.84 -18.39
N GLY A 350 31.90 13.45 -19.47
CA GLY A 350 31.97 12.78 -20.77
C GLY A 350 33.05 11.70 -20.75
N MET A 351 32.71 10.50 -21.21
CA MET A 351 33.65 9.53 -21.76
C MET A 351 32.88 8.48 -22.58
N SER A 352 33.34 8.28 -23.82
CA SER A 352 32.77 7.43 -24.86
C SER A 352 32.65 5.94 -24.46
N PRO A 353 31.73 5.17 -25.09
CA PRO A 353 31.49 3.78 -24.72
C PRO A 353 32.43 2.84 -25.46
N THR A 354 33.34 2.21 -24.72
CA THR A 354 33.93 0.93 -25.14
C THR A 354 34.06 0.05 -23.91
N LYS A 355 33.32 -1.06 -23.88
CA LYS A 355 33.84 -2.42 -23.65
C LYS A 355 32.67 -3.41 -23.52
N HIS A 356 32.68 -4.39 -24.40
CA HIS A 356 31.93 -5.64 -24.31
C HIS A 356 32.16 -6.34 -22.96
N CYS A 357 31.11 -6.94 -22.40
CA CYS A 357 31.23 -8.00 -21.41
C CYS A 357 31.07 -9.35 -22.14
N PRO A 358 32.03 -10.29 -22.03
CA PRO A 358 31.96 -11.61 -22.65
C PRO A 358 31.24 -12.62 -21.75
N LEU A 359 30.90 -13.78 -22.34
CA LEU A 359 30.37 -15.04 -21.75
C LEU A 359 28.83 -15.08 -21.74
N CYS A 360 28.12 -15.79 -22.64
CA CYS A 360 28.19 -17.24 -22.97
C CYS A 360 28.25 -18.14 -21.76
#